data_AF-A0A8B7CYI1-F1
#
_entry.id   AF-A0A8B7CYI1-F1
#
_cell.length_a   1.000
_cell.length_b   1.000
_cell.length_c   1.000
_cell.angle_alpha   90.00
_cell.angle_beta   90.00
_cell.angle_gamma   90.00
#
_symmetry.space_group_name_H-M   'P 1'
#
loop_
_entity.id
_entity.type
_entity.pdbx_description
1 polymer ?
#
loop_
_entity_poly.entity_id
_entity_poly.type
_entity_poly.pdbx_seq_one_letter_code
_entity_poly.pdbx_strand_id
1 'polypeptide(L)'
;MRIASKLAIAWRDDERRPQAIRIKSLSSGLWSRLMAIFSSSSSEPSGTGTRAWILHGLVLGSAVAAAAAGGYAALRRFGKFRSRAVGIIPARFNSSRFQGKPLVPILGKPMIQRTWERAKLASTLDHVVVATDDEKIAECCRGFGADVIMTSESCQNGTERCYEALQKLKRNYDIVVNIQGDEPLIEPEIIDGVVQVLQRTPDAVFGTAVTSLKPEDGPDPNRVKCIVDKFGYAIYFSRGLIPYNKSGKVNPQFPYLLHLGIQSYDSKFLRIYPQLPPTPLQLEEDLEQLKVLENGYKMKVIKVQHDAHGVDTPEDVEKIETLMRQRNIL
;
A
#
# COMPACT_ATOMS: atom_id res chain seq x y z
N MET A 1 2.01 25.13 25.68
CA MET A 1 0.57 24.82 25.77
C MET A 1 -0.19 25.53 24.65
N ARG A 2 -0.29 24.90 23.46
CA ARG A 2 -1.21 25.19 22.35
C ARG A 2 -0.75 24.43 21.08
N ILE A 3 -0.70 23.10 21.14
CA ILE A 3 -0.77 22.20 19.96
C ILE A 3 -1.42 20.90 20.47
N ALA A 4 -2.75 20.86 20.53
CA ALA A 4 -3.51 19.63 20.82
C ALA A 4 -4.94 19.68 20.25
N SER A 5 -5.21 20.54 19.26
CA SER A 5 -6.59 20.87 18.85
C SER A 5 -6.82 20.88 17.34
N LYS A 6 -6.13 20.05 16.56
CA LYS A 6 -6.38 19.90 15.11
C LYS A 6 -6.73 18.48 14.62
N LEU A 7 -6.91 17.51 15.52
CA LEU A 7 -7.39 16.16 15.18
C LEU A 7 -8.83 15.87 15.64
N ALA A 8 -9.59 16.89 16.08
CA ALA A 8 -10.92 16.72 16.69
C ALA A 8 -12.09 17.31 15.88
N ILE A 9 -11.95 17.51 14.56
CA ILE A 9 -13.06 17.98 13.69
C ILE A 9 -13.27 16.99 12.54
N ALA A 10 -13.72 15.80 12.90
CA ALA A 10 -14.58 14.92 12.13
C ALA A 10 -15.08 13.91 13.19
N TRP A 11 -16.35 13.52 13.15
CA TRP A 11 -17.05 12.76 14.19
C TRP A 11 -17.69 13.63 15.29
N ARG A 12 -18.78 14.30 14.92
CA ARG A 12 -19.88 14.61 15.84
C ARG A 12 -21.15 13.93 15.32
N ASP A 13 -21.87 13.36 16.28
CA ASP A 13 -23.02 12.45 16.26
C ASP A 13 -24.15 12.73 15.25
N ASP A 14 -24.58 11.68 14.55
CA ASP A 14 -26.01 11.42 14.26
C ASP A 14 -26.36 10.10 14.97
N GLU A 15 -26.77 10.21 16.23
CA GLU A 15 -27.38 9.13 16.99
C GLU A 15 -28.77 8.83 16.41
N ARG A 16 -28.86 7.85 15.50
CA ARG A 16 -30.10 7.09 15.29
C ARG A 16 -29.88 5.63 15.64
N ARG A 17 -30.36 5.26 16.84
CA ARG A 17 -30.47 3.89 17.34
C ARG A 17 -31.11 2.98 16.28
N PRO A 18 -30.48 1.86 15.87
CA PRO A 18 -31.20 0.84 15.13
C PRO A 18 -32.05 0.01 16.08
N GLN A 19 -33.37 0.09 15.91
CA GLN A 19 -34.29 -0.90 16.49
C GLN A 19 -33.91 -2.30 15.99
N ALA A 20 -33.88 -3.26 16.90
CA ALA A 20 -33.60 -4.66 16.60
C ALA A 20 -34.65 -5.22 15.62
N ILE A 21 -34.28 -5.36 14.35
CA ILE A 21 -35.05 -6.14 13.38
C ILE A 21 -34.73 -7.61 13.65
N ARG A 22 -35.73 -8.29 14.22
CA ARG A 22 -35.75 -9.73 14.46
C ARG A 22 -35.74 -10.46 13.11
N ILE A 23 -34.59 -10.96 12.68
CA ILE A 23 -34.48 -11.81 11.48
C ILE A 23 -35.15 -13.15 11.81
N LYS A 24 -36.40 -13.32 11.36
CA LYS A 24 -37.00 -14.65 11.23
C LYS A 24 -36.30 -15.37 10.09
N SER A 25 -35.88 -16.61 10.36
CA SER A 25 -35.37 -17.58 9.38
C SER A 25 -36.17 -17.50 8.06
N LEU A 26 -35.49 -17.13 6.99
CA LEU A 26 -35.93 -17.31 5.61
C LEU A 26 -35.14 -18.48 5.02
N SER A 27 -35.36 -19.67 5.57
CA SER A 27 -34.83 -20.92 5.02
C SER A 27 -35.96 -21.95 4.90
N SER A 28 -36.88 -21.73 3.98
CA SER A 28 -37.81 -22.78 3.50
C SER A 28 -38.60 -22.40 2.24
N GLY A 29 -38.86 -21.11 1.99
CA GLY A 29 -39.73 -20.65 0.89
C GLY A 29 -39.07 -20.45 -0.48
N LEU A 30 -37.74 -20.30 -0.55
CA LEU A 30 -37.03 -20.05 -1.82
C LEU A 30 -36.72 -21.36 -2.57
N TRP A 31 -36.54 -22.46 -1.82
CA TRP A 31 -36.27 -23.79 -2.38
C TRP A 31 -37.53 -24.45 -2.96
N SER A 32 -38.70 -24.22 -2.36
CA SER A 32 -39.98 -24.76 -2.88
C SER A 32 -40.44 -24.10 -4.18
N ARG A 33 -40.11 -22.82 -4.40
CA ARG A 33 -40.40 -22.11 -5.66
C ARG A 33 -39.49 -22.48 -6.82
N LEU A 34 -38.25 -22.91 -6.56
CA LEU A 34 -37.33 -23.39 -7.59
C LEU A 34 -37.67 -24.81 -8.06
N MET A 35 -38.24 -25.66 -7.20
CA MET A 35 -38.67 -27.01 -7.56
C MET A 35 -39.97 -27.06 -8.37
N ALA A 36 -40.83 -26.03 -8.26
CA ALA A 36 -42.10 -25.97 -8.99
C ALA A 36 -41.95 -25.65 -10.49
N ILE A 37 -40.80 -25.15 -10.93
CA ILE A 37 -40.53 -24.82 -12.35
C ILE A 37 -40.13 -26.09 -13.15
N PHE A 38 -39.87 -27.22 -12.49
CA PHE A 38 -39.37 -28.44 -13.13
C PHE A 38 -40.39 -29.59 -13.28
N SER A 39 -41.67 -29.38 -12.96
CA SER A 39 -42.68 -30.47 -12.98
C SER A 39 -43.71 -30.39 -14.12
N SER A 40 -43.50 -29.60 -15.17
CA SER A 40 -44.42 -29.57 -16.32
C SER A 40 -43.69 -29.60 -17.67
N SER A 41 -43.24 -30.78 -18.09
CA SER A 41 -43.12 -31.13 -19.50
C SER A 41 -42.80 -32.62 -19.66
N SER A 42 -43.82 -33.44 -19.88
CA SER A 42 -43.67 -34.83 -20.34
C SER A 42 -44.23 -34.95 -21.76
N SER A 43 -43.32 -34.92 -22.75
CA SER A 43 -43.52 -35.52 -24.07
C SER A 43 -42.16 -35.63 -24.78
N GLU A 44 -41.66 -36.86 -24.93
CA GLU A 44 -40.53 -37.25 -25.81
C GLU A 44 -41.09 -37.76 -27.17
N PRO A 45 -40.29 -38.01 -28.25
CA PRO A 45 -38.85 -37.77 -28.44
C PRO A 45 -38.45 -37.17 -29.82
N SER A 46 -37.25 -36.57 -29.90
CA SER A 46 -36.20 -36.93 -30.89
C SER A 46 -34.95 -36.06 -30.70
N GLY A 47 -33.77 -36.67 -30.75
CA GLY A 47 -32.48 -35.97 -30.78
C GLY A 47 -31.56 -36.28 -29.61
N THR A 48 -30.64 -37.21 -29.84
CA THR A 48 -29.46 -37.49 -29.01
C THR A 48 -28.56 -36.25 -28.90
N GLY A 49 -28.33 -35.70 -27.70
CA GLY A 49 -27.29 -34.66 -27.54
C GLY A 49 -27.18 -33.84 -26.25
N THR A 50 -28.11 -33.88 -25.29
CA THR A 50 -28.21 -32.75 -24.32
C THR A 50 -28.13 -33.10 -22.82
N ARG A 51 -27.82 -34.34 -22.41
CA ARG A 51 -27.86 -34.71 -20.97
C ARG A 51 -26.55 -34.53 -20.17
N ALA A 52 -25.42 -34.19 -20.80
CA ALA A 52 -24.11 -34.12 -20.13
C ALA A 52 -23.80 -32.77 -19.41
N TRP A 53 -24.47 -31.67 -19.80
CA TRP A 53 -24.12 -30.32 -19.32
C TRP A 53 -24.85 -29.91 -18.02
N ILE A 54 -26.04 -30.47 -17.76
CA ILE A 54 -26.85 -30.09 -16.59
C ILE A 54 -26.30 -30.69 -15.30
N LEU A 55 -25.69 -31.88 -15.34
CA LEU A 55 -25.09 -32.51 -14.17
C LEU A 55 -23.76 -31.86 -13.75
N HIS A 56 -22.95 -31.37 -14.70
CA HIS A 56 -21.70 -30.68 -14.41
C HIS A 56 -21.92 -29.30 -13.75
N GLY A 57 -22.97 -28.57 -14.13
CA GLY A 57 -23.27 -27.25 -13.57
C GLY A 57 -23.63 -27.27 -12.07
N LEU A 58 -24.31 -28.32 -11.61
CA LEU A 58 -24.73 -28.46 -10.21
C LEU A 58 -23.57 -28.82 -9.27
N VAL A 59 -22.67 -29.71 -9.70
CA VAL A 59 -21.49 -30.12 -8.92
C VAL A 59 -20.48 -28.97 -8.81
N LEU A 60 -20.27 -28.21 -9.90
CA LEU A 60 -19.39 -27.03 -9.90
C LEU A 60 -19.93 -25.91 -8.98
N GLY A 61 -21.25 -25.65 -9.02
CA GLY A 61 -21.88 -24.61 -8.19
C GLY A 61 -21.75 -24.88 -6.68
N SER A 62 -21.92 -26.14 -6.26
CA SER A 62 -21.74 -26.53 -4.85
C SER A 62 -20.28 -26.49 -4.39
N ALA A 63 -19.33 -26.85 -5.26
CA ALA A 63 -17.90 -26.80 -4.94
C ALA A 63 -17.40 -25.35 -4.80
N VAL A 64 -17.86 -24.44 -5.67
CA VAL A 64 -17.53 -23.00 -5.60
C VAL A 64 -18.14 -22.36 -4.35
N ALA A 65 -19.37 -22.69 -3.98
CA ALA A 65 -20.00 -22.17 -2.76
C ALA A 65 -19.32 -22.69 -1.47
N ALA A 66 -18.90 -23.96 -1.44
CA ALA A 66 -18.17 -24.54 -0.32
C ALA A 66 -16.73 -23.99 -0.21
N ALA A 67 -16.05 -23.74 -1.34
CA ALA A 67 -14.75 -23.07 -1.38
C ALA A 67 -14.86 -21.59 -0.95
N ALA A 68 -15.92 -20.89 -1.36
CA ALA A 68 -16.20 -19.53 -0.93
C ALA A 68 -16.51 -19.45 0.57
N ALA A 69 -17.32 -20.37 1.11
CA ALA A 69 -17.65 -20.45 2.54
C ALA A 69 -16.46 -20.91 3.39
N GLY A 70 -15.67 -21.89 2.90
CA GLY A 70 -14.44 -22.35 3.54
C GLY A 70 -13.33 -21.29 3.53
N GLY A 71 -13.22 -20.52 2.44
CA GLY A 71 -12.35 -19.35 2.36
C GLY A 71 -12.79 -18.22 3.29
N TYR A 72 -14.10 -17.96 3.40
CA TYR A 72 -14.66 -16.98 4.34
C TYR A 72 -14.47 -17.38 5.81
N ALA A 73 -14.61 -18.67 6.14
CA ALA A 73 -14.38 -19.19 7.48
C ALA A 73 -12.87 -19.18 7.85
N ALA A 74 -11.99 -19.43 6.88
CA ALA A 74 -10.54 -19.30 7.06
C ALA A 74 -10.09 -17.83 7.24
N LEU A 75 -10.77 -16.88 6.59
CA LEU A 75 -10.57 -15.43 6.77
C LEU A 75 -11.01 -14.92 8.15
N ARG A 76 -11.85 -15.68 8.87
CA ARG A 76 -12.32 -15.33 10.23
C ARG A 76 -11.42 -15.87 11.35
N ARG A 77 -10.26 -16.43 11.01
CA ARG A 77 -9.21 -16.70 11.98
C ARG A 77 -8.68 -15.34 12.42
N PHE A 78 -8.97 -14.92 13.65
CA PHE A 78 -8.40 -13.71 14.24
C PHE A 78 -6.89 -13.72 13.97
N GLY A 79 -6.45 -12.93 12.99
CA GLY A 79 -5.06 -12.86 12.61
C GLY A 79 -4.27 -12.42 13.83
N LYS A 80 -3.16 -13.11 14.13
CA LYS A 80 -2.23 -12.66 15.16
C LYS A 80 -1.94 -11.18 14.90
N PHE A 81 -2.17 -10.33 15.91
CA PHE A 81 -1.92 -8.91 15.80
C PHE A 81 -0.46 -8.68 15.36
N ARG A 82 -0.27 -7.87 14.31
CA ARG A 82 1.06 -7.53 13.80
C ARG A 82 1.72 -6.59 14.79
N SER A 83 2.60 -7.13 15.62
CA SER A 83 3.09 -6.44 16.81
C SER A 83 4.36 -5.64 16.56
N ARG A 84 5.28 -6.17 15.75
CA ARG A 84 6.59 -5.56 15.54
C ARG A 84 6.76 -5.00 14.14
N ALA A 85 7.31 -3.81 14.04
CA ALA A 85 7.58 -3.14 12.77
C ALA A 85 9.04 -2.70 12.68
N VAL A 86 9.62 -2.84 11.49
CA VAL A 86 10.96 -2.32 11.16
C VAL A 86 10.86 -1.35 9.99
N GLY A 87 11.52 -0.20 10.12
CA GLY A 87 11.77 0.72 9.01
C GLY A 87 13.06 0.33 8.31
N ILE A 88 13.01 0.15 7.00
CA ILE A 88 14.18 -0.10 6.17
C ILE A 88 14.28 1.03 5.15
N ILE A 89 15.43 1.69 5.13
CA ILE A 89 15.75 2.77 4.17
C ILE A 89 16.64 2.17 3.08
N PRO A 90 16.11 1.75 1.92
CA PRO A 90 16.94 1.27 0.83
C PRO A 90 17.72 2.44 0.20
N ALA A 91 18.99 2.20 -0.08
CA ALA A 91 19.86 3.18 -0.71
C ALA A 91 20.82 2.50 -1.70
N ARG A 92 20.99 3.12 -2.87
CA ARG A 92 21.92 2.70 -3.92
C ARG A 92 22.75 3.89 -4.36
N PHE A 93 24.00 3.64 -4.71
CA PHE A 93 24.86 4.68 -5.28
C PHE A 93 24.53 4.95 -6.75
N ASN A 94 24.28 3.87 -7.50
CA ASN A 94 24.02 3.92 -8.94
C ASN A 94 22.54 4.19 -9.24
N SER A 95 22.10 5.44 -9.09
CA SER A 95 20.90 5.94 -9.75
C SER A 95 21.28 6.57 -11.10
N SER A 96 20.61 6.16 -12.17
CA SER A 96 20.89 6.64 -13.54
C SER A 96 20.60 8.13 -13.74
N ARG A 97 19.70 8.70 -12.93
CA ARG A 97 19.29 10.11 -13.03
C ARG A 97 20.05 11.02 -12.06
N PHE A 98 20.54 10.47 -10.94
CA PHE A 98 21.22 11.24 -9.91
C PHE A 98 22.22 10.35 -9.16
N GLN A 99 23.43 10.23 -9.69
CA GLN A 99 24.47 9.39 -9.10
C GLN A 99 24.87 9.92 -7.71
N GLY A 100 25.01 9.02 -6.72
CA GLY A 100 25.36 9.40 -5.36
C GLY A 100 24.26 10.17 -4.61
N LYS A 101 23.03 10.20 -5.14
CA LYS A 101 21.85 10.89 -4.58
C LYS A 101 21.73 10.76 -3.06
N PRO A 102 21.82 9.57 -2.42
CA PRO A 102 21.69 9.45 -0.96
C PRO A 102 22.71 10.27 -0.15
N LEU A 103 23.88 10.56 -0.72
CA LEU A 103 24.98 11.27 -0.07
C LEU A 103 24.99 12.78 -0.35
N VAL A 104 24.05 13.28 -1.16
CA VAL A 104 23.92 14.70 -1.48
C VAL A 104 23.67 15.49 -0.20
N PRO A 105 24.42 16.58 0.05
CA PRO A 105 24.22 17.39 1.24
C PRO A 105 22.90 18.17 1.15
N ILE A 106 22.14 18.14 2.24
CA ILE A 106 20.96 18.97 2.48
C ILE A 106 21.17 19.66 3.82
N LEU A 107 21.39 20.98 3.79
CA LEU A 107 21.74 21.79 4.95
C LEU A 107 22.93 21.17 5.72
N GLY A 108 23.98 20.77 5.00
CA GLY A 108 25.23 20.25 5.58
C GLY A 108 25.20 18.79 6.07
N LYS A 109 24.07 18.07 5.98
CA LYS A 109 24.00 16.63 6.26
C LYS A 109 23.66 15.84 4.99
N PRO A 110 24.18 14.61 4.81
CA PRO A 110 23.74 13.72 3.73
C PRO A 110 22.22 13.53 3.73
N MET A 111 21.60 13.49 2.56
CA MET A 111 20.15 13.33 2.42
C MET A 111 19.64 12.09 3.17
N ILE A 112 20.34 10.96 3.05
CA ILE A 112 19.98 9.73 3.76
C ILE A 112 19.99 9.88 5.28
N GLN A 113 20.87 10.72 5.83
CA GLN A 113 20.87 11.05 7.25
C GLN A 113 19.59 11.79 7.64
N ARG A 114 19.14 12.74 6.81
CA ARG A 114 17.89 13.47 7.05
C ARG A 114 16.70 12.51 7.11
N THR A 115 16.57 11.63 6.13
CA THR A 115 15.51 10.60 6.10
C THR A 115 15.58 9.69 7.32
N TRP A 116 16.77 9.22 7.71
CA TRP A 116 16.96 8.37 8.88
C TRP A 116 16.61 9.07 10.19
N GLU A 117 17.02 10.32 10.39
CA GLU A 117 16.68 11.13 11.56
C GLU A 117 15.16 11.30 11.69
N ARG A 118 14.45 11.54 10.58
CA ARG A 118 12.98 11.61 10.57
C ARG A 118 12.34 10.25 10.88
N ALA A 119 12.80 9.18 10.24
CA ALA A 119 12.27 7.84 10.46
C ALA A 119 12.39 7.38 11.91
N LYS A 120 13.48 7.73 12.60
CA LYS A 120 13.68 7.41 14.03
C LYS A 120 12.71 8.10 14.99
N LEU A 121 12.03 9.15 14.56
CA LEU A 121 11.02 9.82 15.38
C LEU A 121 9.66 9.09 15.32
N ALA A 122 9.48 8.12 14.41
CA ALA A 122 8.27 7.33 14.33
C ALA A 122 8.11 6.46 15.59
N SER A 123 6.94 6.51 16.21
CA SER A 123 6.67 5.84 17.48
C SER A 123 6.36 4.35 17.35
N THR A 124 6.00 3.91 16.14
CA THR A 124 5.56 2.54 15.85
C THR A 124 6.66 1.61 15.35
N LEU A 125 7.86 2.14 15.06
CA LEU A 125 8.99 1.35 14.60
C LEU A 125 9.83 0.87 15.78
N ASP A 126 10.02 -0.44 15.88
CA ASP A 126 10.92 -1.05 16.88
C ASP A 126 12.40 -0.87 16.50
N HIS A 127 12.67 -0.66 15.20
CA HIS A 127 14.01 -0.59 14.64
C HIS A 127 13.99 0.17 13.31
N VAL A 128 15.06 0.91 13.02
CA VAL A 128 15.28 1.59 11.74
C VAL A 128 16.68 1.22 11.24
N VAL A 129 16.77 0.68 10.03
CA VAL A 129 18.03 0.28 9.39
C VAL A 129 18.16 0.88 7.99
N VAL A 130 19.39 1.12 7.56
CA VAL A 130 19.71 1.42 6.17
C VAL A 130 20.11 0.13 5.47
N ALA A 131 19.55 -0.13 4.29
CA ALA A 131 19.91 -1.27 3.45
C ALA A 131 20.59 -0.77 2.17
N THR A 132 21.84 -1.14 1.95
CA THR A 132 22.61 -0.67 0.79
C THR A 132 23.54 -1.75 0.24
N ASP A 133 23.94 -1.62 -1.01
CA ASP A 133 24.97 -2.41 -1.68
C ASP A 133 26.33 -1.70 -1.73
N ASP A 134 26.39 -0.42 -1.35
CA ASP A 134 27.57 0.42 -1.52
C ASP A 134 28.25 0.72 -0.18
N GLU A 135 29.56 0.45 -0.09
CA GLU A 135 30.30 0.61 1.16
C GLU A 135 30.48 2.09 1.55
N LYS A 136 30.51 3.04 0.60
CA LYS A 136 30.60 4.47 0.92
C LYS A 136 29.31 4.96 1.59
N ILE A 137 28.16 4.51 1.09
CA ILE A 137 26.87 4.76 1.75
C ILE A 137 26.87 4.11 3.14
N ALA A 138 27.35 2.87 3.26
CA ALA A 138 27.40 2.17 4.53
C ALA A 138 28.28 2.88 5.57
N GLU A 139 29.50 3.28 5.20
CA GLU A 139 30.42 4.02 6.05
C GLU A 139 29.84 5.36 6.49
N CYS A 140 29.23 6.11 5.55
CA CYS A 140 28.55 7.36 5.86
C CYS A 140 27.43 7.15 6.89
N CYS A 141 26.60 6.13 6.70
CA CYS A 141 25.49 5.79 7.58
C CYS A 141 25.93 5.38 8.99
N ARG A 142 26.96 4.53 9.08
CA ARG A 142 27.56 4.16 10.37
C ARG A 142 28.14 5.38 11.08
N GLY A 143 28.70 6.34 10.35
CA GLY A 143 29.27 7.58 10.87
C GLY A 143 28.28 8.44 11.68
N PHE A 144 26.99 8.42 11.34
CA PHE A 144 25.93 9.09 12.11
C PHE A 144 25.12 8.15 13.00
N GLY A 145 25.57 6.90 13.19
CA GLY A 145 24.99 5.93 14.11
C GLY A 145 23.79 5.16 13.59
N ALA A 146 23.59 5.09 12.26
CA ALA A 146 22.61 4.18 11.69
C ALA A 146 23.12 2.74 11.66
N ASP A 147 22.22 1.80 11.97
CA ASP A 147 22.43 0.39 11.70
C ASP A 147 22.34 0.15 10.18
N VAL A 148 23.35 -0.53 9.63
CA VAL A 148 23.45 -0.79 8.19
C VAL A 148 23.44 -2.28 7.90
N ILE A 149 22.61 -2.67 6.94
CA ILE A 149 22.56 -4.02 6.39
C ILE A 149 23.09 -3.98 4.94
N MET A 150 24.22 -4.63 4.71
CA MET A 150 24.73 -4.83 3.35
C MET A 150 23.81 -5.79 2.61
N THR A 151 23.41 -5.42 1.40
CA THR A 151 22.48 -6.14 0.51
C THR A 151 23.13 -6.30 -0.87
N SER A 152 22.60 -7.20 -1.69
CA SER A 152 23.13 -7.50 -3.01
C SER A 152 22.83 -6.37 -4.00
N GLU A 153 23.77 -6.15 -4.93
CA GLU A 153 23.56 -5.34 -6.13
C GLU A 153 22.48 -5.94 -7.05
N SER A 154 22.21 -7.25 -6.93
CA SER A 154 21.21 -7.95 -7.74
C SER A 154 19.75 -7.65 -7.39
N CYS A 155 19.48 -7.01 -6.24
CA CYS A 155 18.15 -6.53 -5.93
C CYS A 155 17.67 -5.63 -7.06
N GLN A 156 16.48 -5.86 -7.63
CA GLN A 156 16.00 -5.07 -8.77
C GLN A 156 15.42 -3.73 -8.32
N ASN A 157 14.82 -3.69 -7.13
CA ASN A 157 14.12 -2.53 -6.61
C ASN A 157 14.32 -2.34 -5.09
N GLY A 158 13.71 -1.29 -4.54
CA GLY A 158 13.71 -1.03 -3.09
C GLY A 158 12.98 -2.11 -2.29
N THR A 159 11.91 -2.68 -2.84
CA THR A 159 11.10 -3.73 -2.19
C THR A 159 11.92 -5.01 -1.98
N GLU A 160 12.62 -5.49 -3.00
CA GLU A 160 13.52 -6.65 -2.91
C GLU A 160 14.69 -6.41 -1.96
N ARG A 161 15.24 -5.18 -1.96
CA ARG A 161 16.29 -4.80 -1.02
C ARG A 161 15.79 -4.85 0.44
N CYS A 162 14.57 -4.38 0.68
CA CYS A 162 13.93 -4.52 1.99
C CYS A 162 13.73 -5.99 2.39
N TYR A 163 13.34 -6.85 1.44
CA TYR A 163 13.21 -8.28 1.70
C TYR A 163 14.57 -8.92 2.07
N GLU A 164 15.62 -8.65 1.30
CA GLU A 164 16.95 -9.19 1.60
C GLU A 164 17.48 -8.69 2.95
N ALA A 165 17.29 -7.41 3.25
CA ALA A 165 17.65 -6.85 4.54
C ALA A 165 16.88 -7.51 5.68
N LEU A 166 15.57 -7.74 5.52
CA LEU A 166 14.75 -8.46 6.49
C LEU A 166 15.31 -9.86 6.80
N GLN A 167 15.80 -10.60 5.79
CA GLN A 167 16.39 -11.93 6.00
C GLN A 167 17.68 -11.90 6.84
N LYS A 168 18.40 -10.77 6.82
CA LYS A 168 19.66 -10.58 7.54
C LYS A 168 19.45 -10.05 8.97
N LEU A 169 18.25 -9.60 9.31
CA LEU A 169 17.91 -9.15 10.65
C LEU A 169 17.75 -10.34 11.60
N LYS A 170 18.33 -10.26 12.79
CA LYS A 170 18.27 -11.32 13.82
C LYS A 170 16.92 -11.40 14.55
N ARG A 171 16.03 -10.43 14.31
CA ARG A 171 14.73 -10.30 14.98
C ARG A 171 13.62 -10.52 13.96
N ASN A 172 12.55 -11.16 14.43
CA ASN A 172 11.33 -11.31 13.65
C ASN A 172 10.52 -10.01 13.71
N TYR A 173 10.10 -9.52 12.55
CA TYR A 173 9.17 -8.41 12.40
C TYR A 173 7.89 -8.91 11.71
N ASP A 174 6.76 -8.32 12.07
CA ASP A 174 5.47 -8.61 11.44
C ASP A 174 5.22 -7.64 10.27
N ILE A 175 5.70 -6.40 10.39
CA ILE A 175 5.58 -5.33 9.39
C ILE A 175 6.97 -4.82 8.99
N VAL A 176 7.17 -4.58 7.69
CA VAL A 176 8.34 -3.87 7.15
C VAL A 176 7.86 -2.59 6.48
N VAL A 177 8.42 -1.44 6.84
CA VAL A 177 8.20 -0.18 6.15
C VAL A 177 9.39 0.10 5.24
N ASN A 178 9.16 0.16 3.94
CA ASN A 178 10.10 0.65 2.95
C ASN A 178 10.02 2.18 2.94
N ILE A 179 11.03 2.84 3.51
CA ILE A 179 11.11 4.29 3.67
C ILE A 179 12.10 4.81 2.62
N GLN A 180 11.61 5.55 1.63
CA GLN A 180 12.46 5.99 0.52
C GLN A 180 13.58 6.91 1.02
N GLY A 181 14.83 6.61 0.64
CA GLY A 181 16.02 7.34 1.08
C GLY A 181 16.08 8.79 0.60
N ASP A 182 15.25 9.16 -0.36
CA ASP A 182 15.16 10.47 -1.01
C ASP A 182 13.98 11.33 -0.54
N GLU A 183 13.33 10.95 0.56
CA GLU A 183 12.31 11.74 1.24
C GLU A 183 12.82 12.32 2.57
N PRO A 184 13.73 13.32 2.54
CA PRO A 184 14.35 13.89 3.75
C PRO A 184 13.35 14.62 4.67
N LEU A 185 12.14 14.90 4.18
CA LEU A 185 11.06 15.58 4.89
C LEU A 185 9.90 14.64 5.26
N ILE A 186 10.08 13.31 5.16
CA ILE A 186 9.05 12.35 5.57
C ILE A 186 8.57 12.66 6.99
N GLU A 187 7.26 12.65 7.19
CA GLU A 187 6.65 12.89 8.49
C GLU A 187 6.54 11.58 9.27
N PRO A 188 7.04 11.52 10.52
CA PRO A 188 6.94 10.35 11.38
C PRO A 188 5.51 9.80 11.51
N GLU A 189 4.53 10.69 11.50
CA GLU A 189 3.12 10.37 11.60
C GLU A 189 2.60 9.60 10.38
N ILE A 190 3.22 9.79 9.20
CA ILE A 190 2.88 9.03 7.99
C ILE A 190 3.41 7.59 8.12
N ILE A 191 4.65 7.43 8.60
CA ILE A 191 5.25 6.12 8.93
C ILE A 191 4.38 5.39 9.96
N ASP A 192 4.01 6.08 11.03
CA ASP A 192 3.13 5.53 12.07
C ASP A 192 1.76 5.13 11.52
N GLY A 193 1.19 5.95 10.65
CA GLY A 193 -0.07 5.65 9.99
C GLY A 193 -0.03 4.38 9.15
N VAL A 194 1.00 4.18 8.32
CA VAL A 194 1.08 2.98 7.45
C VAL A 194 1.37 1.71 8.25
N VAL A 195 2.10 1.79 9.36
CA VAL A 195 2.23 0.64 10.29
C VAL A 195 0.88 0.32 10.91
N GLN A 196 0.22 1.31 11.53
CA GLN A 196 -1.05 1.10 12.23
C GLN A 196 -2.16 0.59 11.31
N VAL A 197 -2.17 1.01 10.03
CA VAL A 197 -3.19 0.57 9.09
C VAL A 197 -3.10 -0.93 8.82
N LEU A 198 -1.88 -1.48 8.72
CA LEU A 198 -1.67 -2.92 8.58
C LEU A 198 -1.94 -3.67 9.88
N GLN A 199 -1.63 -3.09 11.05
CA GLN A 199 -1.98 -3.71 12.34
C GLN A 199 -3.50 -3.92 12.49
N ARG A 200 -4.30 -2.98 11.96
CA ARG A 200 -5.76 -3.00 12.05
C ARG A 200 -6.45 -3.72 10.88
N THR A 201 -5.71 -4.09 9.83
CA THR A 201 -6.27 -4.64 8.59
C THR A 201 -5.57 -5.96 8.23
N PRO A 202 -5.95 -7.09 8.87
CA PRO A 202 -5.25 -8.36 8.69
C PRO A 202 -5.40 -8.97 7.29
N ASP A 203 -6.41 -8.57 6.51
CA ASP A 203 -6.62 -9.03 5.14
C ASP A 203 -5.86 -8.21 4.09
N ALA A 204 -5.26 -7.07 4.48
CA ALA A 204 -4.32 -6.32 3.65
C ALA A 204 -2.90 -6.78 3.91
N VAL A 205 -2.09 -6.86 2.85
CA VAL A 205 -0.67 -7.21 2.93
C VAL A 205 0.25 -6.03 2.66
N PHE A 206 -0.33 -4.92 2.23
CA PHE A 206 0.38 -3.72 1.81
C PHE A 206 -0.35 -2.48 2.36
N GLY A 207 0.39 -1.52 2.90
CA GLY A 207 -0.14 -0.25 3.39
C GLY A 207 0.61 0.92 2.77
N THR A 208 -0.08 1.97 2.36
CA THR A 208 0.53 3.19 1.81
C THR A 208 -0.29 4.44 2.14
N ALA A 209 0.20 5.62 1.76
CA ALA A 209 -0.40 6.90 2.01
C ALA A 209 -0.69 7.67 0.73
N VAL A 210 -1.74 8.48 0.78
CA VAL A 210 -2.08 9.47 -0.25
C VAL A 210 -2.34 10.83 0.38
N THR A 211 -2.07 11.89 -0.37
CA THR A 211 -2.44 13.27 -0.05
C THR A 211 -3.35 13.83 -1.15
N SER A 212 -3.91 15.01 -0.94
CA SER A 212 -4.63 15.72 -2.00
C SER A 212 -3.67 16.16 -3.10
N LEU A 213 -4.00 15.80 -4.35
CA LEU A 213 -3.28 16.27 -5.53
C LEU A 213 -3.72 17.70 -5.85
N LYS A 214 -2.76 18.59 -6.08
CA LYS A 214 -3.07 19.94 -6.57
C LYS A 214 -3.54 19.86 -8.03
N PRO A 215 -4.59 20.59 -8.44
CA PRO A 215 -5.11 20.50 -9.81
C PRO A 215 -4.06 20.73 -10.91
N GLU A 216 -3.11 21.63 -10.67
CA GLU A 216 -1.99 21.93 -11.57
C GLU A 216 -1.01 20.75 -11.76
N ASP A 217 -0.87 19.89 -10.76
CA ASP A 217 -0.04 18.68 -10.82
C ASP A 217 -0.75 17.52 -11.55
N GLY A 218 -2.04 17.67 -11.87
CA GLY A 218 -2.88 16.63 -12.51
C GLY A 218 -2.26 15.97 -13.75
N PRO A 219 -1.77 16.76 -14.73
CA PRO A 219 -1.16 16.24 -15.95
C PRO A 219 0.24 15.64 -15.78
N ASP A 220 0.91 15.83 -14.65
CA ASP A 220 2.30 15.40 -14.46
C ASP A 220 2.37 13.86 -14.27
N PRO A 221 3.07 13.12 -15.16
CA PRO A 221 3.22 11.67 -15.04
C PRO A 221 4.15 11.22 -13.89
N ASN A 222 4.92 12.13 -13.29
CA ASN A 222 5.71 11.84 -12.10
C ASN A 222 4.86 11.88 -10.82
N ARG A 223 3.69 12.52 -10.90
CA ARG A 223 2.71 12.59 -9.81
C ARG A 223 1.76 11.40 -9.92
N VAL A 224 2.08 10.29 -9.26
CA VAL A 224 1.28 9.07 -9.36
C VAL A 224 -0.07 9.28 -8.66
N LYS A 225 -1.17 9.08 -9.40
CA LYS A 225 -2.53 9.14 -8.87
C LYS A 225 -2.93 7.80 -8.26
N CYS A 226 -3.80 7.83 -7.26
CA CYS A 226 -4.37 6.62 -6.65
C CYS A 226 -5.90 6.72 -6.56
N ILE A 227 -6.60 5.65 -6.91
CA ILE A 227 -8.03 5.51 -6.63
C ILE A 227 -8.20 4.61 -5.42
N VAL A 228 -9.04 5.04 -4.49
CA VAL A 228 -9.31 4.33 -3.24
C VAL A 228 -10.81 4.09 -3.13
N ASP A 229 -11.20 2.88 -2.74
CA ASP A 229 -12.59 2.53 -2.51
C ASP A 229 -13.15 3.19 -1.23
N LYS A 230 -14.46 3.02 -0.99
CA LYS A 230 -15.14 3.55 0.20
C LYS A 230 -14.66 2.92 1.52
N PHE A 231 -13.94 1.81 1.47
CA PHE A 231 -13.40 1.10 2.62
C PHE A 231 -11.91 1.39 2.82
N GLY A 232 -11.29 2.26 2.01
CA GLY A 232 -9.88 2.60 2.12
C GLY A 232 -8.92 1.63 1.45
N TYR A 233 -9.40 0.72 0.59
CA TYR A 233 -8.51 -0.13 -0.22
C TYR A 233 -8.16 0.53 -1.54
N ALA A 234 -6.92 0.38 -1.98
CA ALA A 234 -6.53 0.85 -3.31
C ALA A 234 -7.28 0.05 -4.38
N ILE A 235 -7.84 0.77 -5.36
CA ILE A 235 -8.43 0.21 -6.57
C ILE A 235 -7.38 0.17 -7.68
N TYR A 236 -6.68 1.29 -7.91
CA TYR A 236 -5.70 1.40 -8.98
C TYR A 236 -4.72 2.57 -8.75
N PHE A 237 -3.54 2.47 -9.35
CA PHE A 237 -2.53 3.54 -9.41
C PHE A 237 -2.20 3.83 -10.86
N SER A 238 -1.99 5.11 -11.21
CA SER A 238 -1.63 5.48 -12.59
C SER A 238 -0.81 6.75 -12.64
N ARG A 239 0.09 6.83 -13.62
CA ARG A 239 0.72 8.08 -14.05
C ARG A 239 -0.27 8.98 -14.81
N GLY A 240 -1.30 8.41 -15.41
CA GLY A 240 -2.42 9.15 -16.02
C GLY A 240 -3.37 9.76 -14.98
N LEU A 241 -4.08 10.83 -15.36
CA LEU A 241 -5.08 11.46 -14.49
C LEU A 241 -6.28 10.53 -14.28
N ILE A 242 -6.44 10.04 -13.05
CA ILE A 242 -7.58 9.19 -12.65
C ILE A 242 -8.27 9.76 -11.39
N PRO A 243 -9.63 9.72 -11.31
CA PRO A 243 -10.52 9.23 -12.35
C PRO A 243 -10.64 10.25 -13.48
N TYR A 244 -10.71 9.75 -14.71
CA TYR A 244 -10.97 10.61 -15.86
C TYR A 244 -12.43 11.03 -15.88
N ASN A 245 -12.73 12.23 -16.38
CA ASN A 245 -14.08 12.74 -16.48
C ASN A 245 -14.42 13.11 -17.93
N LYS A 246 -15.71 13.17 -18.25
CA LYS A 246 -16.19 13.41 -19.63
C LYS A 246 -15.74 14.73 -20.25
N SER A 247 -15.36 15.71 -19.43
CA SER A 247 -14.89 17.01 -19.94
C SER A 247 -13.47 16.96 -20.50
N GLY A 248 -12.71 15.89 -20.18
CA GLY A 248 -11.30 15.76 -20.55
C GLY A 248 -10.36 16.73 -19.82
N LYS A 249 -10.87 17.49 -18.84
CA LYS A 249 -10.13 18.49 -18.07
C LYS A 249 -10.04 18.10 -16.61
N VAL A 250 -8.99 18.56 -15.92
CA VAL A 250 -8.89 18.42 -14.46
C VAL A 250 -10.07 19.16 -13.80
N ASN A 251 -10.81 18.47 -12.93
CA ASN A 251 -11.85 19.11 -12.13
C ASN A 251 -11.26 19.63 -10.81
N PRO A 252 -11.11 20.95 -10.61
CA PRO A 252 -10.49 21.49 -9.40
C PRO A 252 -11.29 21.25 -8.12
N GLN A 253 -12.56 20.86 -8.22
CA GLN A 253 -13.41 20.54 -7.08
C GLN A 253 -13.37 19.05 -6.71
N PHE A 254 -12.82 18.20 -7.57
CA PHE A 254 -12.71 16.78 -7.29
C PHE A 254 -11.43 16.49 -6.48
N PRO A 255 -11.51 15.72 -5.37
CA PRO A 255 -10.37 15.44 -4.51
C PRO A 255 -9.49 14.32 -5.11
N TYR A 256 -8.77 14.64 -6.18
CA TYR A 256 -7.74 13.76 -6.73
C TYR A 256 -6.71 13.40 -5.66
N LEU A 257 -6.23 12.16 -5.67
CA LEU A 257 -5.30 11.66 -4.65
C LEU A 257 -3.93 11.40 -5.27
N LEU A 258 -2.91 12.01 -4.67
CA LEU A 258 -1.50 11.81 -4.98
C LEU A 258 -0.93 10.71 -4.07
N HIS A 259 -0.33 9.69 -4.64
CA HIS A 259 0.39 8.64 -3.91
C HIS A 259 1.75 9.15 -3.41
N LEU A 260 2.11 8.83 -2.16
CA LEU A 260 3.30 9.35 -1.49
C LEU A 260 4.51 8.41 -1.48
N GLY A 261 4.52 7.29 -2.21
CA GLY A 261 5.73 6.46 -2.35
C GLY A 261 6.15 5.65 -1.11
N ILE A 262 5.67 5.99 0.09
CA ILE A 262 5.86 5.19 1.31
C ILE A 262 5.07 3.89 1.26
N GLN A 263 5.72 2.78 1.63
CA GLN A 263 5.13 1.46 1.54
C GLN A 263 5.39 0.69 2.83
N SER A 264 4.38 -0.02 3.30
CA SER A 264 4.50 -0.98 4.39
C SER A 264 3.99 -2.32 3.93
N TYR A 265 4.63 -3.40 4.39
CA TYR A 265 4.34 -4.76 3.97
C TYR A 265 4.14 -5.65 5.19
N ASP A 266 3.18 -6.56 5.09
CA ASP A 266 3.20 -7.77 5.90
C ASP A 266 4.46 -8.58 5.56
N SER A 267 5.23 -8.96 6.58
CA SER A 267 6.54 -9.60 6.38
C SER A 267 6.44 -10.96 5.68
N LYS A 268 5.31 -11.68 5.82
CA LYS A 268 5.10 -12.95 5.11
C LYS A 268 4.83 -12.69 3.63
N PHE A 269 4.07 -11.64 3.31
CA PHE A 269 3.88 -11.22 1.94
C PHE A 269 5.16 -10.70 1.29
N LEU A 270 5.98 -9.95 2.03
CA LEU A 270 7.26 -9.45 1.52
C LEU A 270 8.19 -10.61 1.08
N ARG A 271 8.07 -11.79 1.70
CA ARG A 271 8.76 -13.02 1.26
C ARG A 271 8.26 -13.58 -0.06
N ILE A 272 6.99 -13.34 -0.39
CA ILE A 272 6.36 -13.79 -1.64
C ILE A 272 6.69 -12.82 -2.78
N TYR A 273 6.78 -11.52 -2.50
CA TYR A 273 6.92 -10.47 -3.53
C TYR A 273 8.01 -10.70 -4.59
N PRO A 274 9.25 -11.10 -4.24
CA PRO A 274 10.30 -11.35 -5.25
C PRO A 274 10.03 -12.55 -6.15
N GLN A 275 9.13 -13.45 -5.72
CA GLN A 275 8.75 -14.65 -6.47
C GLN A 275 7.61 -14.38 -7.45
N LEU A 276 6.93 -13.24 -7.33
CA LEU A 276 5.88 -12.83 -8.26
C LEU A 276 6.51 -12.36 -9.57
N PRO A 277 6.08 -12.91 -10.73
CA PRO A 277 6.58 -12.44 -12.01
C PRO A 277 6.15 -10.98 -12.24
N PRO A 278 6.90 -10.22 -13.06
CA PRO A 278 6.44 -8.93 -13.55
C PRO A 278 5.07 -9.03 -14.22
N THR A 279 4.24 -8.02 -14.04
CA THR A 279 2.85 -8.01 -14.52
C THR A 279 2.63 -6.90 -15.57
N PRO A 280 1.65 -7.06 -16.49
CA PRO A 280 1.44 -6.09 -17.56
C PRO A 280 1.24 -4.64 -17.10
N LEU A 281 0.41 -4.37 -16.08
CA LEU A 281 0.17 -2.99 -15.63
C LEU A 281 1.38 -2.42 -14.90
N GLN A 282 2.08 -3.24 -14.09
CA GLN A 282 3.36 -2.86 -13.49
C GLN A 282 4.38 -2.41 -14.55
N LEU A 283 4.51 -3.14 -15.64
CA LEU A 283 5.48 -2.85 -16.69
C LEU A 283 5.08 -1.62 -17.52
N GLU A 284 3.80 -1.48 -17.86
CA GLU A 284 3.28 -0.36 -18.64
C GLU A 284 3.35 0.97 -17.87
N GLU A 285 2.92 0.97 -16.61
CA GLU A 285 2.91 2.17 -15.78
C GLU A 285 4.27 2.42 -15.08
N ASP A 286 5.18 1.45 -15.08
CA ASP A 286 6.42 1.49 -14.29
C ASP A 286 6.13 1.79 -12.81
N LEU A 287 5.23 0.98 -12.21
CA LEU A 287 4.75 1.12 -10.82
C LEU A 287 4.73 -0.23 -10.09
N GLU A 288 5.68 -0.45 -9.18
CA GLU A 288 5.85 -1.71 -8.43
C GLU A 288 4.60 -2.19 -7.68
N GLN A 289 3.82 -1.26 -7.13
CA GLN A 289 2.60 -1.59 -6.38
C GLN A 289 1.52 -2.25 -7.28
N LEU A 290 1.56 -2.05 -8.60
CA LEU A 290 0.61 -2.73 -9.49
C LEU A 290 0.85 -4.23 -9.55
N LYS A 291 2.10 -4.71 -9.38
CA LYS A 291 2.40 -6.15 -9.27
C LYS A 291 1.62 -6.82 -8.14
N VAL A 292 1.47 -6.11 -7.03
CA VAL A 292 0.74 -6.60 -5.86
C VAL A 292 -0.78 -6.61 -6.13
N LEU A 293 -1.32 -5.55 -6.74
CA LEU A 293 -2.75 -5.47 -7.11
C LEU A 293 -3.14 -6.51 -8.17
N GLU A 294 -2.34 -6.66 -9.23
CA GLU A 294 -2.62 -7.61 -10.33
C GLU A 294 -2.62 -9.06 -9.87
N ASN A 295 -1.83 -9.39 -8.85
CA ASN A 295 -1.84 -10.72 -8.20
C ASN A 295 -2.96 -10.88 -7.16
N GLY A 296 -3.91 -9.95 -7.07
CA GLY A 296 -5.12 -10.05 -6.25
C GLY A 296 -4.93 -9.73 -4.76
N TYR A 297 -3.78 -9.20 -4.37
CA TYR A 297 -3.52 -8.83 -2.98
C TYR A 297 -4.13 -7.47 -2.64
N LYS A 298 -4.63 -7.34 -1.42
CA LYS A 298 -5.27 -6.10 -0.95
C LYS A 298 -4.26 -5.13 -0.35
N MET A 299 -4.47 -3.86 -0.67
CA MET A 299 -3.70 -2.73 -0.14
C MET A 299 -4.58 -1.79 0.63
N LYS A 300 -4.12 -1.33 1.79
CA LYS A 300 -4.81 -0.34 2.60
C LYS A 300 -4.16 1.02 2.45
N VAL A 301 -4.98 2.05 2.24
CA VAL A 301 -4.52 3.41 1.98
C VAL A 301 -4.96 4.34 3.10
N ILE A 302 -4.01 5.07 3.68
CA ILE A 302 -4.31 6.17 4.60
C ILE A 302 -4.32 7.50 3.83
N LYS A 303 -5.17 8.43 4.23
CA LYS A 303 -5.18 9.80 3.72
C LYS A 303 -4.47 10.70 4.73
N VAL A 304 -3.51 11.49 4.26
CA VAL A 304 -2.72 12.41 5.08
C VAL A 304 -2.74 13.80 4.48
N GLN A 305 -2.42 14.81 5.28
CA GLN A 305 -2.15 16.16 4.79
C GLN A 305 -0.64 16.33 4.71
N HIS A 306 -0.09 16.19 3.51
CA HIS A 306 1.34 16.26 3.28
C HIS A 306 1.64 17.06 2.02
N ASP A 307 2.54 18.04 2.17
CA ASP A 307 2.92 18.97 1.10
C ASP A 307 4.36 18.76 0.61
N ALA A 308 5.17 17.94 1.30
CA ALA A 308 6.56 17.76 0.91
C ALA A 308 6.69 16.81 -0.28
N HIS A 309 7.78 16.97 -1.02
CA HIS A 309 8.10 16.18 -2.21
C HIS A 309 9.45 15.51 -1.99
N GLY A 310 9.69 14.37 -2.63
CA GLY A 310 11.02 13.77 -2.64
C GLY A 310 12.01 14.66 -3.40
N VAL A 311 13.30 14.37 -3.25
CA VAL A 311 14.33 14.92 -4.13
C VAL A 311 14.45 13.98 -5.31
N ASP A 312 14.27 14.40 -6.55
CA ASP A 312 14.52 13.55 -7.73
C ASP A 312 15.56 14.16 -8.67
N THR A 313 15.64 15.48 -8.70
CA THR A 313 16.64 16.22 -9.44
C THR A 313 17.48 17.10 -8.50
N PRO A 314 18.66 17.57 -8.94
CA PRO A 314 19.47 18.50 -8.15
C PRO A 314 18.71 19.77 -7.72
N GLU A 315 17.79 20.27 -8.55
CA GLU A 315 16.98 21.46 -8.28
C GLU A 315 16.00 21.26 -7.11
N ASP A 316 15.64 20.01 -6.78
CA ASP A 316 14.77 19.74 -5.64
C ASP A 316 15.48 19.95 -4.31
N VAL A 317 16.81 19.85 -4.26
CA VAL A 317 17.60 20.07 -3.04
C VAL A 317 17.32 21.47 -2.48
N GLU A 318 17.41 22.51 -3.30
CA GLU A 318 17.19 23.91 -2.86
C GLU A 318 15.75 24.13 -2.35
N LYS A 319 14.76 23.51 -3.00
CA LYS A 319 13.36 23.57 -2.56
C LYS A 319 13.20 22.92 -1.19
N ILE A 320 13.82 21.76 -0.99
CA ILE A 320 13.80 21.04 0.29
C ILE A 320 14.49 21.85 1.38
N GLU A 321 15.68 22.39 1.12
CA GLU A 321 16.38 23.23 2.10
C GLU A 321 15.55 24.46 2.49
N THR A 322 14.89 25.09 1.53
CA THR A 322 14.00 26.23 1.78
C THR A 322 12.84 25.84 2.68
N LEU A 323 12.17 24.72 2.38
CA LEU A 323 11.08 24.18 3.21
C LEU A 323 11.56 23.79 4.62
N MET A 324 12.74 23.19 4.73
CA MET A 324 13.38 22.83 6.00
C MET A 324 13.62 24.06 6.88
N ARG A 325 14.20 25.14 6.31
CA ARG A 325 14.39 26.41 7.01
C ARG A 325 13.06 27.02 7.46
N GLN A 326 12.04 27.03 6.61
CA GLN A 326 10.70 27.54 6.94
C GLN A 326 10.03 26.76 8.07
N ARG A 327 10.25 25.44 8.13
CA ARG A 327 9.68 24.54 9.14
C ARG A 327 10.55 24.39 10.39
N ASN A 328 11.69 25.07 10.45
CA ASN A 328 12.69 24.95 11.52
C ASN A 328 13.16 23.49 11.77
N ILE A 329 13.37 22.76 10.67
CA ILE A 329 13.93 21.40 10.65
C ILE A 329 15.38 21.55 10.16
N LEU A 330 16.33 21.75 11.08
CA LEU A 330 17.74 22.02 10.77
C LEU A 330 18.64 20.80 10.95
#